data_AF-A0A7C4Z9E6-F1
#
_entry.id   AF-A0A7C4Z9E6-F1
#
_cell.length_a   1.000
_cell.length_b   1.000
_cell.length_c   1.000
_cell.angle_alpha   90.00
_cell.angle_beta   90.00
_cell.angle_gamma   90.00
#
_symmetry.space_group_name_H-M   'P 1'
#
loop_
_entity.id
_entity.type
_entity.pdbx_description
1 polymer ?
#
loop_
_entity_poly.entity_id
_entity_poly.type
_entity_poly.pdbx_seq_one_letter_code
_entity_poly.pdbx_strand_id
1 'polypeptide(L)'
;MKRPLRVIALALALAATPACASLRLGQTQLENPVAAARTLDQRAYALLHAYAAVLEEATDIVRDPATPLAFKRALGEAERAATPAAEALGIAVRAYVEARADFEATSGDGQPALQRAATALTIAAQRLSEAMVAAEAPISELEGLVRARRG
;
A
#
# COMPACT_ATOMS: atom_id res chain seq x y z
N MET A 1 -10.96 -30.48 10.20
CA MET A 1 -10.27 -29.72 9.14
C MET A 1 -11.29 -28.89 8.34
N LYS A 2 -11.85 -27.82 8.93
CA LYS A 2 -13.10 -27.21 8.40
C LYS A 2 -12.93 -26.01 7.47
N ARG A 3 -11.71 -25.55 7.13
CA ARG A 3 -11.53 -24.40 6.22
C ARG A 3 -10.29 -24.49 5.28
N PRO A 4 -10.02 -25.64 4.62
CA PRO A 4 -8.94 -25.70 3.62
C PRO A 4 -9.16 -24.68 2.49
N LEU A 5 -10.42 -24.37 2.17
CA LEU A 5 -10.80 -23.35 1.19
C LEU A 5 -10.37 -21.93 1.56
N ARG A 6 -10.33 -21.56 2.86
CA ARG A 6 -9.88 -20.21 3.27
C ARG A 6 -8.37 -20.07 3.22
N VAL A 7 -7.64 -21.13 3.57
CA VAL A 7 -6.17 -21.16 3.44
C VAL A 7 -5.77 -21.11 1.97
N ILE A 8 -6.48 -21.81 1.09
CA ILE A 8 -6.29 -21.73 -0.36
C ILE A 8 -6.67 -20.34 -0.89
N ALA A 9 -7.77 -19.74 -0.40
CA ALA A 9 -8.19 -18.39 -0.79
C ALA A 9 -7.18 -17.32 -0.33
N LEU A 10 -6.61 -17.44 0.86
CA LEU A 10 -5.56 -16.54 1.34
C LEU A 10 -4.24 -16.76 0.60
N ALA A 11 -3.85 -18.01 0.33
CA ALA A 11 -2.68 -18.32 -0.48
C ALA A 11 -2.84 -17.80 -1.91
N LEU A 12 -4.05 -17.89 -2.49
CA LEU A 12 -4.39 -17.27 -3.77
C LEU A 12 -4.41 -15.75 -3.67
N ALA A 13 -4.93 -15.15 -2.60
CA ALA A 13 -4.92 -13.71 -2.41
C ALA A 13 -3.50 -13.17 -2.25
N LEU A 14 -2.63 -13.86 -1.51
CA LEU A 14 -1.22 -13.50 -1.32
C LEU A 14 -0.37 -13.76 -2.57
N ALA A 15 -0.64 -14.85 -3.32
CA ALA A 15 0.06 -15.14 -4.58
C ALA A 15 -0.45 -14.30 -5.76
N ALA A 16 -1.72 -13.84 -5.72
CA ALA A 16 -2.38 -13.13 -6.80
C ALA A 16 -2.63 -11.63 -6.51
N THR A 17 -2.20 -11.07 -5.39
CA THR A 17 -2.33 -9.61 -5.17
C THR A 17 -1.54 -8.74 -6.16
N PRO A 18 -0.42 -9.21 -6.76
CA PRO A 18 0.12 -8.60 -7.98
C PRO A 18 -0.34 -9.28 -9.28
N ALA A 19 -1.03 -10.43 -9.22
CA ALA A 19 -1.35 -11.28 -10.40
C ALA A 19 -2.85 -11.58 -10.62
N CYS A 20 -3.78 -10.86 -9.97
CA CYS A 20 -5.18 -10.83 -10.36
C CYS A 20 -5.30 -9.99 -11.65
N ALA A 21 -4.81 -10.52 -12.75
CA ALA A 21 -5.33 -10.20 -14.06
C ALA A 21 -6.82 -10.60 -14.05
N SER A 22 -7.71 -9.61 -14.12
CA SER A 22 -9.17 -9.72 -14.34
C SER A 22 -9.77 -11.14 -14.21
N LEU A 23 -10.38 -11.47 -13.07
CA LEU A 23 -11.12 -12.73 -12.93
C LEU A 23 -12.51 -12.55 -13.54
N ARG A 24 -12.83 -13.28 -14.61
CA ARG A 24 -14.20 -13.32 -15.15
C ARG A 24 -15.01 -14.42 -14.46
N LEU A 25 -16.02 -14.03 -13.69
CA LEU A 25 -16.98 -14.93 -13.05
C LEU A 25 -18.33 -14.76 -13.76
N GLY A 26 -18.60 -15.61 -14.76
CA GLY A 26 -19.79 -15.50 -15.61
C GLY A 26 -19.78 -14.20 -16.45
N GLN A 27 -20.82 -13.37 -16.29
CA GLN A 27 -20.95 -12.06 -16.95
C GLN A 27 -20.21 -10.93 -16.18
N THR A 28 -19.72 -11.22 -14.97
CA THR A 28 -19.07 -10.23 -14.08
C THR A 28 -17.56 -10.30 -14.23
N GLN A 29 -16.94 -9.17 -14.58
CA GLN A 29 -15.49 -9.02 -14.63
C GLN A 29 -15.01 -8.37 -13.32
N LEU A 30 -14.35 -9.15 -12.48
CA LEU A 30 -13.67 -8.64 -11.29
C LEU A 30 -12.29 -8.14 -11.72
N GLU A 31 -12.18 -6.83 -11.93
CA GLU A 31 -10.92 -6.16 -12.21
C GLU A 31 -10.14 -5.94 -10.91
N ASN A 32 -8.83 -6.11 -10.98
CA ASN A 32 -7.96 -5.73 -9.88
C ASN A 32 -8.10 -4.22 -9.64
N PRO A 33 -8.41 -3.77 -8.40
CA PRO A 33 -8.65 -2.36 -8.11
C PRO A 33 -7.43 -1.47 -8.44
N VAL A 34 -6.21 -2.02 -8.36
CA VAL A 34 -4.98 -1.31 -8.77
C VAL A 34 -4.90 -1.17 -10.30
N ALA A 35 -5.36 -2.17 -11.04
CA ALA A 35 -5.41 -2.13 -12.51
C ALA A 35 -6.55 -1.25 -13.04
N ALA A 36 -7.69 -1.22 -12.34
CA ALA A 36 -8.85 -0.39 -12.67
C ALA A 36 -8.62 1.11 -12.34
N ALA A 37 -7.64 1.41 -11.48
CA ALA A 37 -7.32 2.77 -11.07
C ALA A 37 -6.68 3.60 -12.20
N ARG A 38 -7.27 4.77 -12.46
CA ARG A 38 -6.93 5.69 -13.55
C ARG A 38 -5.98 6.81 -13.15
N THR A 39 -5.86 7.07 -11.85
CA THR A 39 -4.94 8.08 -11.30
C THR A 39 -3.96 7.42 -10.32
N LEU A 40 -2.84 8.10 -10.04
CA LEU A 40 -1.87 7.65 -9.05
C LEU A 40 -2.51 7.51 -7.66
N ASP A 41 -3.39 8.45 -7.31
CA ASP A 41 -4.13 8.49 -6.04
C ASP A 41 -5.01 7.26 -5.88
N GLN A 42 -5.76 6.92 -6.95
CA GLN A 42 -6.62 5.73 -6.96
C GLN A 42 -5.80 4.46 -6.84
N ARG A 43 -4.64 4.37 -7.50
CA ARG A 43 -3.75 3.21 -7.42
C ARG A 43 -3.19 3.03 -6.02
N ALA A 44 -2.75 4.12 -5.41
CA ALA A 44 -2.14 4.07 -4.10
C ALA A 44 -3.18 3.76 -3.01
N TYR A 45 -4.39 4.32 -3.12
CA TYR A 45 -5.51 3.97 -2.24
C TYR A 45 -5.89 2.49 -2.39
N ALA A 46 -5.99 1.99 -3.62
CA ALA A 46 -6.27 0.58 -3.90
C ALA A 46 -5.20 -0.35 -3.31
N LEU A 47 -3.92 -0.01 -3.41
CA LEU A 47 -2.82 -0.79 -2.83
C LEU A 47 -2.87 -0.81 -1.30
N LEU A 48 -3.04 0.35 -0.66
CA LEU A 48 -3.12 0.44 0.80
C LEU A 48 -4.34 -0.32 1.35
N HIS A 49 -5.49 -0.23 0.68
CA HIS A 49 -6.69 -0.95 1.09
C HIS A 49 -6.60 -2.45 0.84
N ALA A 50 -5.98 -2.88 -0.26
CA ALA A 50 -5.71 -4.29 -0.49
C ALA A 50 -4.77 -4.86 0.60
N TYR A 51 -3.74 -4.11 0.99
CA TYR A 51 -2.85 -4.49 2.09
C TYR A 51 -3.61 -4.60 3.42
N ALA A 52 -4.44 -3.61 3.77
CA ALA A 52 -5.24 -3.64 4.98
C ALA A 52 -6.20 -4.84 5.03
N ALA A 53 -6.87 -5.15 3.92
CA ALA A 53 -7.76 -6.31 3.82
C ALA A 53 -7.01 -7.65 3.97
N VAL A 54 -5.79 -7.74 3.43
CA VAL A 54 -4.93 -8.91 3.61
C VAL A 54 -4.52 -9.07 5.08
N LEU A 55 -4.17 -7.98 5.77
CA LEU A 55 -3.83 -8.02 7.20
C LEU A 55 -5.02 -8.43 8.07
N GLU A 56 -6.23 -7.97 7.75
CA GLU A 56 -7.45 -8.34 8.47
C GLU A 56 -7.70 -9.85 8.38
N GLU A 57 -7.69 -10.42 7.17
CA GLU A 57 -7.88 -11.86 6.98
C GLU A 57 -6.72 -12.67 7.59
N ALA A 58 -5.48 -12.19 7.47
CA ALA A 58 -4.33 -12.83 8.11
C ALA A 58 -4.47 -12.85 9.64
N THR A 59 -4.95 -11.77 10.24
CA THR A 59 -5.21 -11.66 11.68
C THR A 59 -6.25 -12.68 12.13
N ASP A 60 -7.33 -12.83 11.37
CA ASP A 60 -8.37 -13.83 11.65
C ASP A 60 -7.82 -15.26 11.59
N ILE A 61 -6.94 -15.54 10.64
CA ILE A 61 -6.30 -16.86 10.53
C ILE A 61 -5.32 -17.14 11.67
N VAL A 62 -4.57 -16.12 12.12
CA VAL A 62 -3.69 -16.22 13.28
C VAL A 62 -4.50 -16.43 14.57
N ARG A 63 -5.67 -15.83 14.69
CA ARG A 63 -6.59 -16.00 15.83
C ARG A 63 -7.25 -17.39 15.87
N ASP A 64 -7.45 -18.04 14.73
CA ASP A 64 -8.04 -19.38 14.68
C ASP A 64 -7.13 -20.42 15.40
N PRO A 65 -7.61 -21.07 16.47
CA PRO A 65 -6.83 -22.08 17.20
C PRO A 65 -6.56 -23.35 16.38
N ALA A 66 -7.35 -23.61 15.33
CA ALA A 66 -7.16 -24.76 14.45
C ALA A 66 -6.09 -24.53 13.38
N THR A 67 -5.58 -23.30 13.21
CA THR A 67 -4.55 -22.99 12.24
C THR A 67 -3.18 -23.56 12.68
N PRO A 68 -2.48 -24.32 11.81
CA PRO A 68 -1.16 -24.85 12.13
C PRO A 68 -0.16 -23.75 12.49
N LEU A 69 0.67 -24.00 13.52
CA LEU A 69 1.64 -23.01 14.01
C LEU A 69 2.66 -22.58 12.94
N ALA A 70 3.08 -23.51 12.08
CA ALA A 70 4.00 -23.19 10.97
C ALA A 70 3.40 -22.15 10.02
N PHE A 71 2.08 -22.21 9.77
CA PHE A 71 1.38 -21.24 8.93
C PHE A 71 1.31 -19.86 9.60
N LYS A 72 1.04 -19.80 10.91
CA LYS A 72 1.05 -18.55 11.67
C LYS A 72 2.42 -17.88 11.66
N ARG A 73 3.50 -18.67 11.77
CA ARG A 73 4.87 -18.16 11.67
C ARG A 73 5.17 -17.58 10.30
N ALA A 74 4.81 -18.30 9.23
CA ALA A 74 4.99 -17.82 7.86
C ALA A 74 4.21 -16.52 7.60
N LEU A 75 2.98 -16.39 8.13
CA LEU A 75 2.21 -15.15 8.05
C LEU A 75 2.89 -14.01 8.80
N GLY A 76 3.35 -14.23 10.03
CA GLY A 76 4.06 -13.20 10.81
C GLY A 76 5.43 -12.82 10.24
N GLU A 77 6.07 -13.69 9.47
CA GLU A 77 7.28 -13.36 8.68
C GLU A 77 6.93 -12.53 7.45
N ALA A 78 5.85 -12.88 6.74
CA ALA A 78 5.38 -12.13 5.58
C ALA A 78 4.92 -10.71 5.98
N GLU A 79 4.18 -10.57 7.08
CA GLU A 79 3.77 -9.29 7.64
C GLU A 79 4.99 -8.42 7.98
N ARG A 80 5.95 -8.96 8.77
CA ARG A 80 7.19 -8.22 9.09
C ARG A 80 7.95 -7.76 7.85
N ALA A 81 7.95 -8.54 6.78
CA ALA A 81 8.58 -8.16 5.52
C ALA A 81 7.79 -7.09 4.75
N ALA A 82 6.47 -7.07 4.85
CA ALA A 82 5.61 -6.19 4.06
C ALA A 82 5.30 -4.86 4.75
N THR A 83 5.23 -4.83 6.09
CA THR A 83 4.87 -3.65 6.88
C THR A 83 5.70 -2.41 6.53
N PRO A 84 7.03 -2.45 6.43
CA PRO A 84 7.79 -1.25 6.17
C PRO A 84 7.51 -0.66 4.78
N ALA A 85 7.29 -1.51 3.77
CA ALA A 85 6.89 -1.04 2.43
C ALA A 85 5.50 -0.39 2.44
N ALA A 86 4.56 -0.94 3.20
CA ALA A 86 3.21 -0.39 3.33
C ALA A 86 3.21 0.94 4.08
N GLU A 87 4.03 1.09 5.13
CA GLU A 87 4.20 2.34 5.88
C GLU A 87 4.81 3.44 5.01
N ALA A 88 5.89 3.13 4.27
CA ALA A 88 6.51 4.07 3.34
C ALA A 88 5.54 4.54 2.26
N LEU A 89 4.72 3.62 1.72
CA LEU A 89 3.66 3.98 0.77
C LEU A 89 2.61 4.88 1.42
N GLY A 90 2.18 4.58 2.65
CA GLY A 90 1.21 5.40 3.39
C GLY A 90 1.69 6.83 3.60
N ILE A 91 2.96 7.00 3.97
CA ILE A 91 3.62 8.31 4.12
C ILE A 91 3.62 9.07 2.80
N ALA A 92 4.05 8.43 1.71
CA ALA A 92 4.13 9.06 0.39
C ALA A 92 2.75 9.52 -0.11
N VAL A 93 1.72 8.69 0.06
CA VAL A 93 0.35 9.01 -0.33
C VAL A 93 -0.19 10.19 0.46
N ARG A 94 0.00 10.19 1.78
CA ARG A 94 -0.44 11.28 2.64
C ARG A 94 0.21 12.60 2.24
N ALA A 95 1.54 12.61 2.07
CA ALA A 95 2.27 13.81 1.68
C ALA A 95 1.84 14.33 0.30
N TYR A 96 1.56 13.43 -0.65
CA TYR A 96 1.03 13.78 -1.95
C TYR A 96 -0.35 14.45 -1.85
N VAL A 97 -1.28 13.88 -1.07
CA VAL A 97 -2.63 14.43 -0.90
C VAL A 97 -2.59 15.79 -0.23
N GLU A 98 -1.75 15.96 0.81
CA GLU A 98 -1.56 17.25 1.48
C GLU A 98 -0.96 18.29 0.51
N ALA A 99 0.10 17.94 -0.24
CA ALA A 99 0.71 18.83 -1.23
C ALA A 99 -0.28 19.26 -2.32
N ARG A 100 -1.15 18.36 -2.77
CA ARG A 100 -2.18 18.65 -3.76
C ARG A 100 -3.25 19.61 -3.21
N ALA A 101 -3.70 19.39 -1.97
CA ALA A 101 -4.67 20.28 -1.33
C ALA A 101 -4.09 21.69 -1.13
N ASP A 102 -2.83 21.79 -0.68
CA ASP A 102 -2.11 23.04 -0.50
C ASP A 102 -1.92 23.78 -1.86
N PHE A 103 -1.65 23.04 -2.94
CA PHE A 103 -1.61 23.56 -4.30
C PHE A 103 -2.97 24.13 -4.76
N GLU A 104 -4.05 23.36 -4.59
CA GLU A 104 -5.40 23.78 -4.97
C GLU A 104 -5.82 25.04 -4.19
N ALA A 105 -5.50 25.13 -2.90
CA ALA A 105 -5.78 26.30 -2.06
C ALA A 105 -5.02 27.57 -2.49
N THR A 106 -3.80 27.42 -3.01
CA THR A 106 -2.96 28.55 -3.46
C THR A 106 -3.21 28.97 -4.92
N SER A 107 -3.99 28.18 -5.66
CA SER A 107 -4.23 28.39 -7.09
C SER A 107 -5.24 29.50 -7.44
N GLY A 108 -5.76 30.24 -6.46
CA GLY A 108 -6.80 31.27 -6.64
C GLY A 108 -6.48 32.37 -7.67
N ASP A 109 -7.53 32.96 -8.23
CA ASP A 109 -7.50 33.84 -9.43
C ASP A 109 -6.72 35.16 -9.29
N GLY A 110 -6.22 35.51 -8.10
CA GLY A 110 -5.60 36.80 -7.82
C GLY A 110 -4.09 36.90 -8.03
N GLN A 111 -3.36 35.79 -8.22
CA GLN A 111 -1.89 35.81 -8.27
C GLN A 111 -1.29 35.59 -9.68
N PRO A 112 -0.18 36.26 -10.02
CA PRO A 112 0.56 35.99 -11.25
C PRO A 112 0.92 34.50 -11.37
N ALA A 113 0.80 33.93 -12.57
CA ALA A 113 1.04 32.51 -12.82
C ALA A 113 2.42 32.01 -12.32
N LEU A 114 3.45 32.85 -12.44
CA LEU A 114 4.81 32.53 -11.98
C LEU A 114 4.90 32.43 -10.45
N GLN A 115 4.18 33.30 -9.73
CA GLN A 115 4.18 33.32 -8.27
C GLN A 115 3.40 32.12 -7.72
N ARG A 116 2.28 31.75 -8.33
CA ARG A 116 1.54 30.52 -8.02
C ARG A 116 2.41 29.28 -8.23
N ALA A 117 3.11 29.18 -9.37
CA ALA A 117 3.99 28.06 -9.66
C ALA A 117 5.18 27.97 -8.67
N ALA A 118 5.77 29.10 -8.29
CA ALA A 118 6.85 29.14 -7.30
C ALA A 118 6.37 28.67 -5.92
N THR A 119 5.23 29.17 -5.44
CA THR A 119 4.62 28.75 -4.16
C THR A 119 4.27 27.26 -4.17
N ALA A 120 3.67 26.77 -5.26
CA ALA A 120 3.38 25.36 -5.46
C ALA A 120 4.63 24.46 -5.35
N LEU A 121 5.71 24.88 -5.99
CA LEU A 121 6.98 24.14 -5.99
C LEU A 121 7.58 24.10 -4.57
N THR A 122 7.57 25.21 -3.84
CA THR A 122 8.08 25.27 -2.47
C THR A 122 7.28 24.35 -1.54
N ILE A 123 5.95 24.34 -1.64
CA ILE A 123 5.08 23.44 -0.89
C ILE A 123 5.40 21.99 -1.22
N ALA A 124 5.46 21.64 -2.51
CA ALA A 124 5.76 20.28 -2.94
C ALA A 124 7.14 19.80 -2.44
N ALA A 125 8.16 20.67 -2.50
CA ALA A 125 9.51 20.36 -2.01
C ALA A 125 9.53 20.12 -0.50
N GLN A 126 8.83 20.95 0.28
CA GLN A 126 8.72 20.80 1.73
C GLN A 126 8.04 19.47 2.09
N ARG A 127 6.90 19.16 1.45
CA ARG A 127 6.15 17.92 1.68
C ARG A 127 6.93 16.67 1.29
N LEU A 128 7.67 16.74 0.18
CA LEU A 128 8.56 15.66 -0.22
C LEU A 128 9.66 15.43 0.81
N SER A 129 10.29 16.49 1.32
CA SER A 129 11.33 16.38 2.35
C SER A 129 10.79 15.75 3.64
N GLU A 130 9.61 16.16 4.10
CA GLU A 130 8.94 15.57 5.27
C GLU A 130 8.63 14.08 5.05
N ALA A 131 8.13 13.73 3.87
CA ALA A 131 7.84 12.34 3.51
C ALA A 131 9.10 11.47 3.47
N MET A 132 10.20 11.99 2.92
CA MET A 132 11.47 11.27 2.87
C MET A 132 12.03 10.99 4.26
N VAL A 133 11.99 11.98 5.17
CA VAL A 133 12.42 11.80 6.57
C VAL A 133 11.53 10.78 7.28
N ALA A 134 10.21 10.88 7.12
CA ALA A 134 9.28 9.94 7.75
C ALA A 134 9.45 8.49 7.21
N ALA A 135 9.82 8.32 5.94
CA ALA A 135 9.98 7.01 5.31
C ALA A 135 11.36 6.37 5.55
N GLU A 136 12.32 7.08 6.15
CA GLU A 136 13.70 6.60 6.31
C GLU A 136 13.78 5.30 7.14
N ALA A 137 13.10 5.28 8.29
CA ALA A 137 13.07 4.12 9.17
C ALA A 137 12.48 2.87 8.50
N PRO A 138 11.26 2.91 7.93
CA PRO A 138 10.70 1.72 7.29
C PRO A 138 11.49 1.26 6.05
N ILE A 139 12.05 2.19 5.27
CA ILE A 139 12.90 1.81 4.12
C ILE A 139 14.15 1.06 4.59
N SER A 140 14.82 1.57 5.63
CA SER A 140 16.01 0.93 6.21
C SER A 140 15.72 -0.47 6.74
N GLU A 141 14.56 -0.66 7.39
CA GLU A 141 14.12 -1.97 7.87
C GLU A 141 13.91 -2.95 6.70
N LEU A 142 13.22 -2.53 5.64
CA LEU A 142 13.01 -3.34 4.44
C LEU A 142 14.34 -3.74 3.79
N GLU A 143 15.28 -2.80 3.68
CA GLU A 143 16.63 -3.09 3.15
C GLU A 143 17.35 -4.15 3.98
N GLY A 144 17.25 -4.07 5.31
CA GLY A 144 17.80 -5.06 6.23
C GLY A 144 17.23 -6.46 5.98
N LEU A 145 15.90 -6.56 5.85
CA LEU A 145 15.21 -7.83 5.58
C LEU A 145 15.57 -8.42 4.21
N VAL A 146 15.68 -7.59 3.18
CA VAL A 146 16.10 -8.03 1.83
C VAL A 146 17.55 -8.53 1.85
N ARG A 147 18.46 -7.85 2.56
CA ARG A 147 19.87 -8.29 2.70
C ARG A 147 19.97 -9.62 3.44
N ALA A 148 19.25 -9.77 4.55
CA ALA A 148 19.24 -10.99 5.37
C ALA A 148 18.75 -12.23 4.60
N ARG A 149 17.96 -12.05 3.54
CA ARG A 149 17.45 -13.16 2.70
C ARG A 149 18.38 -13.54 1.54
N ARG A 150 19.38 -12.71 1.23
CA ARG A 150 20.33 -12.92 0.12
C ARG A 150 21.67 -13.50 0.57
N GLY A 151 22.01 -13.39 1.86
CA GLY A 151 23.18 -14.04 2.47
C GLY A 151 22.82 -15.38 3.08
#